data_AF-A0A1E5P7B8-F1
#
_entry.id   AF-A0A1E5P7B8-F1
#
_cell.length_a   1.000
_cell.length_b   1.000
_cell.length_c   1.000
_cell.angle_alpha   90.00
_cell.angle_beta   90.00
_cell.angle_gamma   90.00
#
_symmetry.space_group_name_H-M   'P 1'
#
loop_
_entity.id
_entity.type
_entity.pdbx_description
1 polymer ?
#
loop_
_entity_poly.entity_id
_entity_poly.type
_entity_poly.pdbx_seq_one_letter_code
_entity_poly.pdbx_strand_id
1 'polypeptide(L)'
;MATKSLGELFDTFEREAFRLETLDDYSKSGNVDAYRTFLARESQPADYNEGWVSELRSHTSKGKRVYRVHVLSRPLTPYLRFELGWGYQKNMMGGEEFFILDTTEQPNPLEGVPDFWLMDETPVVMHYDESGAFADQEVLSEDRAGEFVAYRDTAMAHSVPFPKWWAKHGGE
;
A
#
# COMPACT_ATOMS: atom_id res chain seq x y z
N MET A 1 -27.47 4.04 7.65
CA MET A 1 -26.64 5.13 7.10
C MET A 1 -25.91 4.57 5.90
N ALA A 2 -25.73 5.33 4.82
CA ALA A 2 -24.94 4.85 3.69
C ALA A 2 -23.49 4.69 4.15
N THR A 3 -22.90 3.53 3.90
CA THR A 3 -21.49 3.28 4.18
C THR A 3 -20.68 4.22 3.31
N LYS A 4 -19.75 4.98 3.90
CA LYS A 4 -18.86 5.89 3.15
C LYS A 4 -18.06 5.08 2.12
N SER A 5 -17.79 5.66 0.96
CA SER A 5 -16.83 5.11 -0.01
C SER A 5 -15.39 5.40 0.42
N LEU A 6 -14.43 4.65 -0.11
CA LEU A 6 -13.00 4.91 0.10
C LEU A 6 -12.58 6.34 -0.32
N GLY A 7 -13.13 6.86 -1.41
CA GLY A 7 -12.86 8.24 -1.85
C GLY A 7 -13.35 9.28 -0.83
N GLU A 8 -14.56 9.12 -0.30
CA GLU A 8 -15.07 9.98 0.76
C GLU A 8 -14.25 9.89 2.05
N LEU A 9 -13.66 8.71 2.34
CA LEU A 9 -12.76 8.56 3.48
C LEU A 9 -11.43 9.29 3.26
N PHE A 10 -10.85 9.23 2.06
CA PHE A 10 -9.68 10.05 1.71
C PHE A 10 -9.95 11.55 1.85
N ASP A 11 -11.15 12.00 1.45
CA ASP A 11 -11.53 13.41 1.60
C ASP A 11 -11.71 13.83 3.08
N THR A 12 -12.08 12.90 3.95
CA THR A 12 -12.56 13.21 5.31
C THR A 12 -11.68 12.75 6.47
N PHE A 13 -10.68 11.90 6.28
CA PHE A 13 -9.79 11.49 7.37
C PHE A 13 -9.01 12.69 7.93
N GLU A 14 -8.73 12.70 9.23
CA GLU A 14 -8.18 13.84 9.97
C GLU A 14 -6.77 13.58 10.46
N ARG A 15 -6.42 12.33 10.82
CA ARG A 15 -5.13 12.02 11.46
C ARG A 15 -4.26 11.15 10.57
N GLU A 16 -4.76 9.98 10.19
CA GLU A 16 -3.94 9.01 9.48
C GLU A 16 -4.72 8.07 8.55
N ALA A 17 -4.04 7.69 7.46
CA ALA A 17 -4.45 6.62 6.56
C ALA A 17 -3.34 5.58 6.47
N PHE A 18 -3.62 4.38 6.95
CA PHE A 18 -2.71 3.23 6.90
C PHE A 18 -3.16 2.24 5.82
N ARG A 19 -2.22 1.73 5.02
CA ARG A 19 -2.44 0.64 4.07
C ARG A 19 -1.65 -0.61 4.45
N LEU A 20 -2.32 -1.75 4.47
CA LEU A 20 -1.69 -3.06 4.42
C LEU A 20 -1.84 -3.66 3.02
N GLU A 21 -0.72 -4.09 2.43
CA GLU A 21 -0.64 -4.89 1.20
C GLU A 21 -0.07 -6.26 1.52
N THR A 22 -0.71 -7.32 1.01
CA THR A 22 -0.35 -8.71 1.31
C THR A 22 -0.10 -9.55 0.05
N LEU A 23 -0.33 -9.00 -1.15
CA LEU A 23 -0.18 -9.74 -2.41
C LEU A 23 1.11 -9.35 -3.13
N ASP A 24 1.75 -10.32 -3.76
CA ASP A 24 2.94 -10.08 -4.58
C ASP A 24 2.62 -9.56 -6.00
N ASP A 25 1.33 -9.43 -6.37
CA ASP A 25 0.89 -9.03 -7.71
C ASP A 25 -0.46 -8.26 -7.68
N TYR A 26 -0.40 -6.98 -8.04
CA TYR A 26 -1.55 -6.10 -8.29
C TYR A 26 -1.57 -5.58 -9.75
N SER A 27 -1.02 -6.36 -10.69
CA SER A 27 -0.79 -5.97 -12.10
C SER A 27 -2.04 -5.65 -12.91
N LYS A 28 -3.23 -5.95 -12.38
CA LYS A 28 -4.53 -5.69 -13.02
C LYS A 28 -5.36 -4.62 -12.31
N SER A 29 -4.88 -4.05 -11.21
CA SER A 29 -5.63 -3.08 -10.39
C SER A 29 -4.95 -1.72 -10.24
N GLY A 30 -3.63 -1.66 -10.39
CA GLY A 30 -2.87 -0.41 -10.40
C GLY A 30 -2.79 0.26 -11.78
N ASN A 31 -1.69 0.97 -12.03
CA ASN A 31 -1.41 1.55 -13.34
C ASN A 31 -0.91 0.48 -14.32
N VAL A 32 -1.86 -0.23 -14.94
CA VAL A 32 -1.61 -1.36 -15.87
C VAL A 32 -0.71 -0.94 -17.03
N ASP A 33 -0.89 0.27 -17.56
CA ASP A 33 -0.07 0.75 -18.68
C ASP A 33 1.37 1.06 -18.26
N ALA A 34 1.56 1.69 -17.09
CA ALA A 34 2.90 1.89 -16.55
C ALA A 34 3.60 0.57 -16.25
N TYR A 35 2.87 -0.45 -15.78
CA TYR A 35 3.43 -1.79 -15.60
C TYR A 35 3.85 -2.42 -16.93
N ARG A 36 3.07 -2.26 -18.01
CA ARG A 36 3.47 -2.68 -19.36
C ARG A 36 4.75 -1.98 -19.83
N THR A 37 4.86 -0.67 -19.63
CA THR A 37 6.08 0.12 -19.92
C THR A 37 7.29 -0.41 -19.15
N PHE A 38 7.11 -0.71 -17.86
CA PHE A 38 8.16 -1.31 -17.03
C PHE A 38 8.61 -2.67 -17.57
N LEU A 39 7.68 -3.55 -17.93
CA LEU A 39 7.99 -4.86 -18.52
C LEU A 39 8.70 -4.74 -19.87
N ALA A 40 8.40 -3.69 -20.65
CA ALA A 40 9.10 -3.37 -21.89
C ALA A 40 10.51 -2.80 -21.66
N ARG A 41 10.93 -2.60 -20.40
CA ARG A 41 12.22 -1.98 -20.00
C ARG A 41 12.38 -0.55 -20.50
N GLU A 42 11.26 0.13 -20.70
CA GLU A 42 11.24 1.54 -21.06
C GLU A 42 11.38 2.40 -19.80
N SER A 43 11.82 3.65 -19.98
CA SER A 43 11.96 4.60 -18.87
C SER A 43 10.60 4.95 -18.26
N GLN A 44 10.59 5.21 -16.95
CA GLN A 44 9.41 5.70 -16.24
C GLN A 44 8.88 6.98 -16.92
N PRO A 45 7.58 7.06 -17.26
CA PRO A 45 6.98 8.30 -17.73
C PRO A 45 7.16 9.44 -16.73
N ALA A 46 7.46 10.65 -17.20
CA ALA A 46 7.74 11.79 -16.31
C ALA A 46 6.56 12.10 -15.38
N ASP A 47 5.34 11.96 -15.92
CA ASP A 47 4.06 12.20 -15.28
C ASP A 47 3.51 11.00 -14.49
N TYR A 48 4.29 9.91 -14.39
CA TYR A 48 3.88 8.74 -13.65
C TYR A 48 3.47 9.10 -12.22
N ASN A 49 2.22 8.76 -11.90
CA ASN A 49 1.58 8.94 -10.60
C ASN A 49 1.48 10.39 -10.07
N GLU A 50 1.60 11.41 -10.94
CA GLU A 50 1.57 12.82 -10.50
C GLU A 50 0.27 13.21 -9.78
N GLY A 51 -0.88 12.73 -10.25
CA GLY A 51 -2.18 12.97 -9.61
C GLY A 51 -2.21 12.48 -8.16
N TRP A 52 -1.82 11.22 -7.94
CA TRP A 52 -1.75 10.64 -6.61
C TRP A 52 -0.70 11.32 -5.72
N VAL A 53 0.47 11.67 -6.26
CA VAL A 53 1.48 12.42 -5.51
C VAL A 53 0.97 13.79 -5.07
N SER A 54 0.18 14.47 -5.91
CA SER A 54 -0.47 15.73 -5.57
C SER A 54 -1.50 15.54 -4.45
N GLU A 55 -2.30 14.48 -4.52
CA GLU A 55 -3.28 14.13 -3.50
C GLU A 55 -2.59 13.83 -2.16
N LEU A 56 -1.59 12.95 -2.14
CA LEU A 56 -0.75 12.68 -0.97
C LEU A 56 -0.20 13.96 -0.35
N ARG A 57 0.39 14.85 -1.17
CA ARG A 57 0.93 16.13 -0.71
C ARG A 57 -0.14 17.02 -0.09
N SER A 58 -1.36 16.99 -0.60
CA SER A 58 -2.48 17.77 -0.05
C SER A 58 -2.89 17.32 1.36
N HIS A 59 -2.64 16.05 1.70
CA HIS A 59 -2.86 15.48 3.02
C HIS A 59 -1.68 15.72 3.95
N THR A 60 -0.47 15.37 3.50
CA THR A 60 0.75 15.42 4.33
C THR A 60 1.15 16.85 4.69
N SER A 61 0.90 17.83 3.80
CA SER A 61 1.11 19.25 4.10
C SER A 61 0.21 19.80 5.22
N LYS A 62 -0.89 19.11 5.53
CA LYS A 62 -1.79 19.44 6.65
C LYS A 62 -1.42 18.71 7.95
N GLY A 63 -0.29 17.99 7.97
CA GLY A 63 0.15 17.20 9.12
C GLY A 63 -0.52 15.84 9.25
N LYS A 64 -1.33 15.43 8.26
CA LYS A 64 -1.91 14.08 8.23
C LYS A 64 -0.85 13.06 7.82
N ARG A 65 -0.92 11.84 8.35
CA ARG A 65 0.02 10.77 8.01
C ARG A 65 -0.59 9.80 7.00
N VAL A 66 0.14 9.48 5.94
CA VAL A 66 -0.23 8.40 5.01
C VAL A 66 0.92 7.42 4.95
N TYR A 67 0.66 6.15 5.25
CA TYR A 67 1.73 5.17 5.35
C TYR A 67 1.27 3.76 5.03
N ARG A 68 2.22 2.94 4.59
CA ARG A 68 1.96 1.62 4.05
C ARG A 68 2.93 0.59 4.58
N VAL A 69 2.41 -0.58 4.93
CA VAL A 69 3.19 -1.80 5.13
C VAL A 69 2.87 -2.77 4.00
N HIS A 70 3.90 -3.28 3.33
CA HIS A 70 3.79 -4.37 2.38
C HIS A 70 4.40 -5.63 3.01
N VAL A 71 3.60 -6.68 3.14
CA VAL A 71 4.04 -8.03 3.51
C VAL A 71 4.45 -8.77 2.25
N LEU A 72 5.73 -9.08 2.09
CA LEU A 72 6.25 -9.74 0.90
C LEU A 72 7.36 -10.74 1.24
N SER A 73 7.68 -11.59 0.28
CA SER A 73 8.84 -12.48 0.34
C SER A 73 9.73 -12.30 -0.90
N ARG A 74 10.98 -12.74 -0.79
CA ARG A 74 11.96 -12.72 -1.89
C ARG A 74 12.13 -14.12 -2.49
N PRO A 75 12.49 -14.24 -3.79
CA PRO A 75 12.84 -13.16 -4.72
C PRO A 75 11.64 -12.33 -5.17
N LEU A 76 11.86 -11.04 -5.42
CA LEU A 76 10.80 -10.12 -5.84
C LEU A 76 10.23 -10.49 -7.21
N THR A 77 8.89 -10.57 -7.29
CA THR A 77 8.16 -10.72 -8.55
C THR A 77 8.40 -9.50 -9.46
N PRO A 78 8.15 -9.62 -10.78
CA PRO A 78 8.21 -8.47 -11.67
C PRO A 78 7.30 -7.31 -11.23
N TYR A 79 6.12 -7.62 -10.67
CA TYR A 79 5.22 -6.60 -10.18
C TYR A 79 5.78 -5.89 -8.95
N LEU A 80 6.30 -6.62 -7.95
CA LEU A 80 6.94 -6.01 -6.79
C LEU A 80 8.11 -5.12 -7.20
N ARG A 81 8.95 -5.54 -8.15
CA ARG A 81 10.05 -4.70 -8.65
C ARG A 81 9.54 -3.40 -9.27
N PHE A 82 8.42 -3.45 -10.00
CA PHE A 82 7.74 -2.27 -10.53
C PHE A 82 7.19 -1.39 -9.41
N GLU A 83 6.40 -1.95 -8.51
CA GLU A 83 5.72 -1.19 -7.48
C GLU A 83 6.70 -0.53 -6.50
N LEU A 84 7.68 -1.30 -6.00
CA LEU A 84 8.69 -0.78 -5.08
C LEU A 84 9.64 0.18 -5.81
N GLY A 85 10.08 -0.18 -7.02
CA GLY A 85 11.07 0.58 -7.77
C GLY A 85 10.53 1.89 -8.36
N TRP A 86 9.28 1.92 -8.79
CA TRP A 86 8.65 3.08 -9.41
C TRP A 86 7.64 3.74 -8.48
N GLY A 87 6.65 2.97 -8.02
CA GLY A 87 5.53 3.46 -7.22
C GLY A 87 5.99 4.06 -5.89
N TYR A 88 6.67 3.28 -5.06
CA TYR A 88 7.03 3.69 -3.70
C TYR A 88 8.00 4.87 -3.74
N GLN A 89 9.01 4.82 -4.61
CA GLN A 89 9.95 5.93 -4.78
C GLN A 89 9.26 7.23 -5.19
N LYS A 90 8.29 7.17 -6.11
CA LYS A 90 7.54 8.35 -6.56
C LYS A 90 6.59 8.86 -5.48
N ASN A 91 5.84 7.99 -4.82
CA ASN A 91 4.85 8.34 -3.80
C ASN A 91 5.48 8.97 -2.55
N MET A 92 6.68 8.53 -2.18
CA MET A 92 7.44 9.16 -1.09
C MET A 92 7.68 10.65 -1.34
N MET A 93 7.72 11.12 -2.59
CA MET A 93 7.83 12.55 -2.90
C MET A 93 6.58 13.34 -2.49
N GLY A 94 5.43 12.68 -2.37
CA GLY A 94 4.17 13.22 -1.82
C GLY A 94 4.05 13.10 -0.30
N GLY A 95 5.01 12.43 0.34
CA GLY A 95 5.07 12.24 1.79
C GLY A 95 4.46 10.93 2.31
N GLU A 96 4.10 9.98 1.45
CA GLU A 96 3.72 8.63 1.89
C GLU A 96 4.93 7.91 2.48
N GLU A 97 4.78 7.31 3.66
CA GLU A 97 5.82 6.50 4.29
C GLU A 97 5.62 5.01 3.94
N PHE A 98 6.69 4.30 3.64
CA PHE A 98 6.62 2.88 3.28
C PHE A 98 7.46 2.03 4.23
N PHE A 99 6.95 0.85 4.54
CA PHE A 99 7.55 -0.14 5.41
C PHE A 99 7.40 -1.52 4.79
N ILE A 100 8.41 -2.37 4.95
CA ILE A 100 8.43 -3.73 4.40
C ILE A 100 8.47 -4.72 5.55
N LEU A 101 7.47 -5.60 5.60
CA LEU A 101 7.48 -6.81 6.42
C LEU A 101 7.96 -7.96 5.53
N ASP A 102 9.26 -8.23 5.59
CA ASP A 102 9.89 -9.29 4.80
C ASP A 102 9.76 -10.64 5.51
N THR A 103 9.06 -11.58 4.88
CA THR A 103 8.79 -12.93 5.42
C THR A 103 9.72 -14.00 4.84
N THR A 104 10.76 -13.61 4.09
CA THR A 104 11.69 -14.56 3.43
C THR A 104 12.34 -15.53 4.41
N GLU A 105 12.74 -15.04 5.60
CA GLU A 105 13.50 -15.80 6.60
C GLU A 105 12.75 -15.95 7.93
N GLN A 106 11.47 -15.59 7.97
CA GLN A 106 10.66 -15.57 9.19
C GLN A 106 9.18 -15.80 8.88
N PRO A 107 8.41 -16.40 9.79
CA PRO A 107 6.98 -16.59 9.59
C PRO A 107 6.25 -15.25 9.42
N ASN A 108 5.15 -15.26 8.65
CA ASN A 108 4.28 -14.10 8.50
C ASN A 108 3.38 -13.95 9.74
N PRO A 109 3.53 -12.90 10.57
CA PRO A 109 2.66 -12.68 11.74
C PRO A 109 1.25 -12.22 11.37
N LEU A 110 1.00 -11.91 10.09
CA LEU A 110 -0.27 -11.44 9.54
C LEU A 110 -0.84 -12.43 8.51
N GLU A 111 -0.50 -13.72 8.65
CA GLU A 111 -1.05 -14.76 7.79
C GLU A 111 -2.59 -14.79 7.88
N GLY A 112 -3.26 -14.73 6.73
CA GLY A 112 -4.73 -14.70 6.64
C GLY A 112 -5.37 -13.33 6.88
N VAL A 113 -4.59 -12.29 7.18
CA VAL A 113 -5.10 -10.91 7.26
C VAL A 113 -5.31 -10.38 5.84
N PRO A 114 -6.47 -9.78 5.52
CA PRO A 114 -6.73 -9.28 4.17
C PRO A 114 -5.96 -7.97 3.89
N ASP A 115 -5.92 -7.56 2.64
CA ASP A 115 -5.57 -6.19 2.25
C ASP A 115 -6.58 -5.20 2.82
N PHE A 116 -6.11 -4.09 3.41
CA PHE A 116 -7.02 -3.07 3.92
C PHE A 116 -6.40 -1.67 3.99
N TRP A 117 -7.27 -0.67 3.89
CA TRP A 117 -7.02 0.67 4.42
C TRP A 117 -7.60 0.81 5.82
N LEU A 118 -6.94 1.58 6.68
CA LEU A 118 -7.45 2.00 7.98
C LEU A 118 -7.33 3.53 8.07
N MET A 119 -8.46 4.23 8.04
CA MET A 119 -8.53 5.69 8.08
C MET A 119 -9.17 6.16 9.37
N ASP A 120 -8.39 6.78 10.25
CA ASP A 120 -8.82 7.16 11.60
C ASP A 120 -9.64 6.06 12.32
N GLU A 121 -9.12 4.83 12.29
CA GLU A 121 -9.75 3.64 12.89
C GLU A 121 -10.96 3.08 12.11
N THR A 122 -11.30 3.62 10.93
CA THR A 122 -12.29 3.03 10.01
C THR A 122 -11.62 2.04 9.05
N PRO A 123 -11.84 0.72 9.20
CA PRO A 123 -11.27 -0.28 8.30
C PRO A 123 -12.05 -0.39 6.98
N VAL A 124 -11.32 -0.50 5.89
CA VAL A 124 -11.83 -0.76 4.54
C VAL A 124 -11.05 -1.93 3.97
N VAL A 125 -11.69 -3.09 3.88
CA VAL A 125 -11.10 -4.29 3.28
C VAL A 125 -11.12 -4.14 1.76
N MET A 126 -10.02 -4.53 1.13
CA MET A 126 -9.84 -4.48 -0.32
C MET A 126 -9.80 -5.91 -0.85
N HIS A 127 -10.67 -6.23 -1.80
CA HIS A 127 -10.74 -7.55 -2.41
C HIS A 127 -10.11 -7.52 -3.80
N TYR A 128 -9.23 -8.49 -4.03
CA TYR A 128 -8.61 -8.71 -5.33
C TYR A 128 -8.89 -10.15 -5.76
N ASP A 129 -9.03 -10.36 -7.06
CA ASP A 129 -9.09 -11.70 -7.63
C ASP A 129 -7.69 -12.32 -7.75
N GLU A 130 -7.65 -13.61 -8.13
CA GLU A 130 -6.39 -14.37 -8.30
C GLU A 130 -5.46 -13.78 -9.37
N SER A 131 -5.94 -12.88 -10.23
CA SER A 131 -5.14 -12.21 -11.25
C SER A 131 -4.58 -10.86 -10.77
N GLY A 132 -4.84 -10.47 -9.52
CA GLY A 132 -4.46 -9.18 -8.96
C GLY A 132 -5.38 -8.03 -9.41
N ALA A 133 -6.57 -8.33 -9.96
CA ALA A 133 -7.54 -7.33 -10.35
C ALA A 133 -8.40 -6.94 -9.15
N PHE A 134 -8.70 -5.64 -9.02
CA PHE A 134 -9.55 -5.14 -7.95
C PHE A 134 -10.97 -5.59 -8.21
N ALA A 135 -11.55 -6.32 -7.26
CA ALA A 135 -12.91 -6.84 -7.35
C ALA A 135 -13.90 -5.86 -6.71
N ASP A 136 -13.74 -5.60 -5.42
CA ASP A 136 -14.54 -4.65 -4.65
C ASP A 136 -13.84 -4.24 -3.35
N GLN A 137 -14.52 -3.41 -2.56
CA GLN A 137 -14.09 -2.99 -1.24
C GLN A 137 -15.27 -3.04 -0.26
N GLU A 138 -14.98 -3.31 1.00
CA GLU A 138 -15.95 -3.33 2.07
C GLU A 138 -15.51 -2.41 3.21
N VAL A 139 -16.30 -1.36 3.49
CA VAL A 139 -16.10 -0.56 4.70
C VAL A 139 -16.77 -1.29 5.86
N LEU A 140 -15.98 -1.73 6.83
CA LEU A 140 -16.51 -2.48 7.97
C LEU A 140 -17.04 -1.53 9.05
N SER A 141 -17.83 -2.10 9.96
CA SER A 141 -18.36 -1.40 11.12
C SER A 141 -17.29 -1.10 12.17
N GLU A 142 -17.55 -0.08 12.99
CA GLU A 142 -16.64 0.41 14.04
C GLU A 142 -16.30 -0.64 15.11
N ASP A 143 -17.12 -1.68 15.30
CA ASP A 143 -16.83 -2.79 16.20
C ASP A 143 -15.63 -3.65 15.76
N ARG A 144 -15.28 -3.59 14.47
CA ARG A 144 -14.07 -4.23 13.91
C ARG A 144 -12.82 -3.36 14.05
N ALA A 145 -12.94 -2.08 14.40
CA ALA A 145 -11.82 -1.13 14.42
C ALA A 145 -10.64 -1.63 15.26
N GLY A 146 -10.90 -2.13 16.48
CA GLY A 146 -9.85 -2.61 17.39
C GLY A 146 -9.04 -3.78 16.83
N GLU A 147 -9.67 -4.67 16.05
CA GLU A 147 -9.00 -5.79 15.39
C GLU A 147 -8.03 -5.29 14.31
N PHE A 148 -8.47 -4.36 13.45
CA PHE A 148 -7.65 -3.83 12.36
C PHE A 148 -6.55 -2.88 12.85
N VAL A 149 -6.79 -2.17 13.97
CA VAL A 149 -5.73 -1.44 14.70
C VAL A 149 -4.64 -2.42 15.17
N ALA A 150 -5.01 -3.58 15.72
CA ALA A 150 -4.05 -4.58 16.15
C ALA A 150 -3.25 -5.18 14.98
N TYR A 151 -3.89 -5.39 13.81
CA TYR A 151 -3.18 -5.81 12.59
C TYR A 151 -2.16 -4.76 12.15
N ARG A 152 -2.55 -3.49 12.07
CA ARG A 152 -1.63 -2.38 11.77
C ARG A 152 -0.45 -2.35 12.74
N ASP A 153 -0.72 -2.41 14.04
CA ASP A 153 0.32 -2.30 15.06
C ASP A 153 1.31 -3.47 14.96
N THR A 154 0.81 -4.68 14.69
CA THR A 154 1.63 -5.85 14.39
C THR A 154 2.46 -5.64 13.12
N ALA A 155 1.85 -5.14 12.03
CA ALA A 155 2.55 -4.86 10.78
C ALA A 155 3.71 -3.87 10.99
N MET A 156 3.46 -2.80 11.75
CA MET A 156 4.45 -1.76 12.07
C MET A 156 5.57 -2.28 12.97
N ALA A 157 5.25 -3.12 13.96
CA ALA A 157 6.25 -3.69 14.87
C ALA A 157 7.23 -4.66 14.18
N HIS A 158 6.78 -5.32 13.11
CA HIS A 158 7.55 -6.34 12.39
C HIS A 158 8.16 -5.87 11.06
N SER A 159 7.86 -4.64 10.65
CA SER A 159 8.38 -4.07 9.40
C SER A 159 9.56 -3.14 9.61
N VAL A 160 10.29 -2.88 8.53
CA VAL A 160 11.40 -1.92 8.49
C VAL A 160 11.13 -0.83 7.46
N PRO A 161 11.67 0.40 7.63
CA PRO A 161 11.50 1.46 6.64
C PRO A 161 11.97 1.03 5.25
N PHE A 162 11.13 1.23 4.24
CA PHE A 162 11.37 0.84 2.85
C PHE A 162 12.73 1.31 2.31
N PRO A 163 13.19 2.57 2.52
CA PRO A 163 14.50 2.99 1.99
C PRO A 163 15.66 2.15 2.51
N LYS A 164 15.60 1.72 3.77
CA LYS A 164 16.62 0.86 4.39
C LYS A 164 16.56 -0.56 3.82
N TRP A 165 15.36 -1.10 3.65
CA TRP A 165 15.16 -2.43 3.08
C TRP A 165 15.57 -2.47 1.60
N TRP A 166 15.12 -1.48 0.81
CA TRP A 166 15.39 -1.36 -0.61
C TRP A 166 16.87 -1.19 -0.93
N ALA A 167 17.61 -0.41 -0.13
CA ALA A 167 19.05 -0.27 -0.31
C ALA A 167 19.82 -1.60 -0.17
N LYS A 168 19.28 -2.56 0.61
CA LYS A 168 19.88 -3.87 0.83
C LYS A 168 19.42 -4.90 -0.20
N HIS A 169 18.14 -4.89 -0.57
CA HIS A 169 17.51 -6.00 -1.30
C HIS A 169 16.95 -5.62 -2.68
N GLY A 170 16.80 -4.32 -3.02
CA GLY A 170 16.17 -3.89 -4.26
C GLY A 170 16.95 -4.20 -5.54
N GLY A 171 18.22 -4.60 -5.42
CA GLY A 171 19.08 -5.00 -6.54
C GLY A 171 19.24 -6.52 -6.72
N GLU A 172 18.73 -7.32 -5.76
CA GLU A 172 18.61 -8.80 -5.91
C GLU A 172 17.55 -9.11 -6.97
#